data_AF-A0A2G9MP24-F1
#
_entry.id   AF-A0A2G9MP24-F1
#
_cell.length_a   1.000
_cell.length_b   1.000
_cell.length_c   1.000
_cell.angle_alpha   90.00
_cell.angle_beta   90.00
_cell.angle_gamma   90.00
#
_symmetry.space_group_name_H-M   'P 1'
#
loop_
_entity.id
_entity.type
_entity.pdbx_description
1 polymer ?
#
loop_
_entity_poly.entity_id
_entity_poly.type
_entity_poly.pdbx_seq_one_letter_code
_entity_poly.pdbx_strand_id
1 'polypeptide(L)'
;MTKKKPNGKSFQWSKLVYTLIVIFLYVPLVFIGVRTFLPEYSGYNDYPYKDCYMYQPVPEDVTVAEREELNGKYNECYEEQRAEQQAYEEEKRQYDIWKYMVVLAVALVTLLAVLFVPLDTAIKIGFFVGSAATVFISTIQYFETESKIAFAVLVVVFCMVVYAIHKREKFFS
;
A
#
# COMPACT_ATOMS: atom_id res chain seq x y z
N MET A 1 -38.32 -47.40 13.57
CA MET A 1 -37.07 -46.64 13.83
C MET A 1 -36.45 -46.23 12.50
N THR A 2 -36.80 -45.03 11.99
CA THR A 2 -36.24 -44.48 10.75
C THR A 2 -35.05 -43.58 11.09
N LYS A 3 -33.83 -44.05 10.81
CA LYS A 3 -32.60 -43.26 10.95
C LYS A 3 -32.60 -42.14 9.90
N LYS A 4 -32.83 -40.90 10.32
CA LYS A 4 -32.49 -39.71 9.51
C LYS A 4 -30.97 -39.67 9.35
N LYS A 5 -30.47 -39.85 8.13
CA LYS A 5 -29.08 -39.50 7.79
C LYS A 5 -28.88 -37.99 7.98
N PRO A 6 -27.78 -37.54 8.61
CA PRO A 6 -27.46 -36.12 8.62
C PRO A 6 -27.17 -35.69 7.18
N ASN A 7 -27.91 -34.68 6.72
CA ASN A 7 -27.58 -33.93 5.51
C ASN A 7 -26.23 -33.25 5.74
N GLY A 8 -25.14 -33.95 5.38
CA GLY A 8 -23.85 -33.32 5.20
C GLY A 8 -24.01 -32.29 4.11
N LYS A 9 -23.97 -31.00 4.48
CA LYS A 9 -23.83 -29.90 3.52
C LYS A 9 -22.63 -30.24 2.66
N SER A 10 -22.86 -30.67 1.41
CA SER A 10 -21.78 -30.92 0.46
C SER A 10 -21.04 -29.60 0.29
N PHE A 11 -19.79 -29.57 0.74
CA PHE A 11 -18.94 -28.40 0.58
C PHE A 11 -18.86 -28.09 -0.92
N GLN A 12 -19.38 -26.93 -1.33
CA GLN A 12 -19.53 -26.60 -2.75
C GLN A 12 -18.18 -26.15 -3.32
N TRP A 13 -17.34 -27.15 -3.61
CA TRP A 13 -15.98 -26.98 -4.14
C TRP A 13 -15.92 -26.05 -5.36
N SER A 14 -16.93 -26.10 -6.23
CA SER A 14 -17.05 -25.19 -7.37
C SER A 14 -17.06 -23.72 -6.96
N LYS A 15 -17.82 -23.36 -5.92
CA LYS A 15 -17.89 -21.98 -5.42
C LYS A 15 -16.57 -21.52 -4.82
N LEU A 16 -15.86 -22.41 -4.12
CA LEU A 16 -14.54 -22.09 -3.58
C LEU A 16 -13.53 -21.83 -4.71
N VAL A 17 -13.51 -22.68 -5.74
CA VAL A 17 -12.62 -22.50 -6.90
C VAL A 17 -12.89 -21.17 -7.62
N TYR A 18 -14.16 -20.84 -7.90
CA TYR A 18 -14.51 -19.55 -8.51
C TYR A 18 -14.10 -18.35 -7.64
N THR A 19 -14.28 -18.46 -6.33
CA THR A 19 -13.86 -17.42 -5.37
C THR A 19 -12.34 -17.19 -5.45
N LEU A 20 -11.56 -18.28 -5.43
CA LEU A 20 -10.10 -18.20 -5.53
C LEU A 20 -9.65 -17.61 -6.86
N ILE A 21 -10.24 -18.03 -7.99
CA ILE A 21 -9.92 -17.47 -9.31
C ILE A 21 -10.12 -15.96 -9.33
N VAL A 22 -11.25 -15.46 -8.80
CA VAL A 22 -11.52 -14.02 -8.74
C VAL A 22 -10.48 -13.29 -7.88
N ILE A 23 -10.09 -13.85 -6.72
CA ILE A 23 -9.04 -13.26 -5.87
C ILE A 23 -7.70 -13.20 -6.62
N PHE A 24 -7.28 -14.33 -7.21
CA PHE A 24 -6.00 -14.44 -7.92
C PHE A 24 -5.93 -13.57 -9.18
N LEU A 25 -7.07 -13.23 -9.79
CA LEU A 25 -7.10 -12.28 -10.91
C LEU A 25 -7.19 -10.84 -10.43
N TYR A 26 -8.03 -10.56 -9.45
CA TYR A 26 -8.28 -9.20 -8.98
C TYR A 26 -7.04 -8.56 -8.33
N VAL A 27 -6.37 -9.28 -7.42
CA VAL A 27 -5.25 -8.70 -6.67
C VAL A 27 -4.11 -8.26 -7.60
N PRO A 28 -3.58 -9.13 -8.50
CA PRO A 28 -2.53 -8.71 -9.43
C PRO A 28 -2.99 -7.62 -10.40
N LEU A 29 -4.25 -7.66 -10.85
CA LEU A 29 -4.78 -6.65 -11.77
C LEU A 29 -4.73 -5.25 -11.17
N VAL A 30 -5.08 -5.10 -9.89
CA VAL A 30 -5.00 -3.79 -9.21
C VAL A 30 -3.53 -3.33 -9.09
N PHE A 31 -2.61 -4.21 -8.66
CA PHE A 31 -1.20 -3.84 -8.51
C PHE A 31 -0.51 -3.54 -9.84
N ILE A 32 -0.79 -4.31 -10.89
CA ILE A 32 -0.29 -4.05 -12.24
C ILE A 32 -0.85 -2.71 -12.73
N GLY A 33 -2.15 -2.47 -12.56
CA GLY A 33 -2.78 -1.19 -12.93
C GLY A 33 -2.12 -0.02 -12.22
N VAL A 34 -1.95 -0.10 -10.90
CA VAL A 34 -1.26 0.94 -10.11
C VAL A 34 0.16 1.13 -10.58
N ARG A 35 0.94 0.07 -10.84
CA ARG A 35 2.31 0.21 -11.34
C ARG A 35 2.38 0.83 -12.74
N THR A 36 1.42 0.51 -13.62
CA THR A 36 1.37 1.04 -14.98
C THR A 36 0.96 2.52 -15.01
N PHE A 37 0.01 2.94 -14.16
CA PHE A 37 -0.47 4.33 -14.12
C PHE A 37 0.30 5.21 -13.13
N LEU A 38 0.96 4.62 -12.13
CA LEU A 38 1.74 5.28 -11.08
C LEU A 38 3.09 4.54 -10.97
N PRO A 39 4.06 4.83 -11.86
CA PRO A 39 5.37 4.18 -11.86
C PRO A 39 6.11 4.39 -10.53
N GLU A 40 7.21 3.67 -10.32
CA GLU A 40 8.08 3.88 -9.16
C GLU A 40 8.50 5.36 -9.05
N TYR A 41 8.62 5.86 -7.82
CA TYR A 41 9.05 7.24 -7.60
C TYR A 41 10.46 7.38 -8.14
N SER A 42 10.61 8.00 -9.30
CA SER A 42 11.93 8.24 -9.90
C SER A 42 12.59 9.51 -9.34
N GLY A 43 11.85 10.33 -8.58
CA GLY A 43 12.28 11.66 -8.17
C GLY A 43 12.88 12.47 -9.32
N TYR A 44 13.66 13.49 -8.98
CA TYR A 44 14.47 14.26 -9.94
C TYR A 44 15.72 13.46 -10.41
N ASN A 45 15.56 12.18 -10.79
CA ASN A 45 16.60 11.24 -11.23
C ASN A 45 17.74 10.97 -10.23
N ASP A 46 17.62 9.84 -9.52
CA ASP A 46 18.56 9.27 -8.54
C ASP A 46 18.79 10.10 -7.26
N TYR A 47 18.96 9.39 -6.15
CA TYR A 47 19.15 9.95 -4.82
C TYR A 47 20.14 11.12 -4.89
N PRO A 48 19.80 12.34 -4.42
CA PRO A 48 20.67 13.52 -4.53
C PRO A 48 21.88 13.34 -3.62
N TYR A 49 22.85 12.57 -4.11
CA TYR A 49 24.12 12.37 -3.46
C TYR A 49 25.07 13.43 -3.99
N LYS A 50 25.09 14.58 -3.31
CA LYS A 50 26.23 15.48 -3.38
C LYS A 50 27.39 14.80 -2.66
N ASP A 51 28.50 14.63 -3.35
CA ASP A 51 29.71 14.06 -2.76
C ASP A 51 30.37 15.10 -1.87
N CYS A 52 29.83 15.32 -0.66
CA CYS A 52 30.45 16.19 0.34
C CYS A 52 31.81 15.62 0.82
N TYR A 53 32.22 14.44 0.34
CA TYR A 53 33.51 13.78 0.61
C TYR A 53 34.59 14.01 -0.47
N MET A 54 34.30 14.68 -1.60
CA MET A 54 35.36 15.04 -2.55
C MET A 54 36.21 16.21 -2.02
N TYR A 55 36.98 16.01 -0.95
CA TYR A 55 38.22 16.76 -0.76
C TYR A 55 39.18 15.99 0.16
N GLN A 56 40.42 15.91 -0.29
CA GLN A 56 41.58 15.31 0.37
C GLN A 56 41.77 15.82 1.81
N PRO A 57 42.46 15.07 2.69
CA PRO A 57 42.78 15.53 4.04
C PRO A 57 43.29 16.97 3.99
N VAL A 58 42.72 17.84 4.86
CA VAL A 58 43.10 19.25 4.98
C VAL A 58 44.63 19.33 5.03
N PRO A 59 45.29 20.01 4.08
CA PRO A 59 46.75 20.07 4.01
C PRO A 59 47.34 20.52 5.36
N GLU A 60 48.47 19.95 5.81
CA GLU A 60 49.07 20.34 7.09
C GLU A 60 49.61 21.78 7.09
N ASP A 61 49.73 22.39 5.91
CA ASP A 61 50.31 23.71 5.66
C ASP A 61 49.29 24.87 5.58
N VAL A 62 47.98 24.62 5.70
CA VAL A 62 46.99 25.71 5.76
C VAL A 62 46.94 26.41 7.11
N THR A 63 46.69 27.71 7.06
CA THR A 63 46.54 28.55 8.26
C THR A 63 45.29 28.18 9.07
N VAL A 64 45.25 28.58 10.35
CA VAL A 64 44.09 28.36 11.22
C VAL A 64 42.81 28.96 10.63
N ALA A 65 42.91 30.14 10.00
CA ALA A 65 41.79 30.82 9.35
C ALA A 65 41.26 30.05 8.12
N GLU A 66 42.15 29.51 7.28
CA GLU A 66 41.75 28.69 6.12
C GLU A 66 41.11 27.35 6.54
N ARG A 67 41.58 26.77 7.65
CA ARG A 67 40.98 25.56 8.23
C ARG A 67 39.55 25.81 8.75
N GLU A 68 39.30 26.95 9.39
CA GLU A 68 37.96 27.34 9.82
C GLU A 68 37.02 27.59 8.63
N GLU A 69 37.49 28.22 7.56
CA GLU A 69 36.69 28.44 6.34
C GLU A 69 36.34 27.12 5.63
N LEU A 70 37.29 26.18 5.53
CA LEU A 70 37.00 24.85 4.99
C LEU A 70 35.95 24.11 5.82
N ASN A 71 36.10 24.10 7.15
CA ASN A 71 35.13 23.48 8.06
C ASN A 71 33.72 24.10 7.94
N GLY A 72 33.64 25.42 7.73
CA GLY A 72 32.37 26.10 7.45
C GLY A 72 31.69 25.56 6.19
N LYS A 73 32.43 25.49 5.08
CA LYS A 73 31.90 24.97 3.80
C LYS A 73 31.50 23.50 3.86
N TYR A 74 32.20 22.68 4.66
CA TYR A 74 31.80 21.29 4.89
C TYR A 74 30.47 21.19 5.62
N ASN A 75 30.30 21.95 6.70
CA ASN A 75 29.05 21.94 7.46
C ASN A 75 27.88 22.43 6.59
N GLU A 76 28.08 23.47 5.78
CA GLU A 76 27.08 23.95 4.82
C GLU A 76 26.70 22.85 3.80
N CYS A 77 27.68 22.13 3.22
CA CYS A 77 27.39 21.01 2.29
C CYS A 77 26.56 19.90 2.97
N TYR A 78 26.93 19.51 4.19
CA TYR A 78 26.21 18.47 4.93
C TYR A 78 24.79 18.90 5.30
N GLU A 79 24.60 20.16 5.70
CA GLU A 79 23.28 20.69 6.02
C GLU A 79 22.38 20.75 4.77
N GLU A 80 22.91 21.22 3.63
CA GLU A 80 22.20 21.20 2.35
C GLU A 80 21.83 19.78 1.93
N GLN A 81 22.78 18.84 2.00
CA GLN A 81 22.53 17.45 1.64
C GLN A 81 21.46 16.82 2.54
N ARG A 82 21.49 17.10 3.84
CA ARG A 82 20.48 16.59 4.78
C ARG A 82 19.10 17.18 4.49
N ALA A 83 19.02 18.47 4.16
CA ALA A 83 17.77 19.11 3.79
C ALA A 83 17.20 18.52 2.49
N GLU A 84 18.03 18.31 1.47
CA GLU A 84 17.64 17.67 0.21
C GLU A 84 17.19 16.21 0.42
N GLN A 85 17.87 15.45 1.29
CA GLN A 85 17.46 14.09 1.66
C GLN A 85 16.09 14.08 2.35
N GLN A 86 15.87 14.97 3.31
CA GLN A 86 14.59 15.07 4.00
C GLN A 86 13.46 15.45 3.03
N ALA A 87 13.69 16.42 2.15
CA ALA A 87 12.70 16.80 1.14
C ALA A 87 12.37 15.62 0.20
N TYR A 88 13.39 14.89 -0.27
CA TYR A 88 13.19 13.72 -1.12
C TYR A 88 12.39 12.60 -0.41
N GLU A 89 12.71 12.32 0.86
CA GLU A 89 11.99 11.33 1.67
C GLU A 89 10.54 11.74 1.90
N GLU A 90 10.28 13.02 2.17
CA GLU A 90 8.92 13.56 2.33
C GLU A 90 8.11 13.47 1.03
N GLU A 91 8.69 13.84 -0.10
CA GLU A 91 8.03 13.75 -1.41
C GLU A 91 7.73 12.29 -1.79
N LYS A 92 8.72 11.40 -1.62
CA LYS A 92 8.54 9.97 -1.84
C LYS A 92 7.42 9.41 -0.96
N ARG A 93 7.40 9.79 0.32
CA ARG A 93 6.34 9.39 1.25
C ARG A 93 4.98 9.88 0.80
N GLN A 94 4.85 11.14 0.39
CA GLN A 94 3.58 11.67 -0.13
C GLN A 94 3.12 10.91 -1.38
N TYR A 95 4.06 10.54 -2.25
CA TYR A 95 3.76 9.77 -3.45
C TYR A 95 3.30 8.33 -3.14
N ASP A 96 3.93 7.66 -2.16
CA ASP A 96 3.50 6.34 -1.71
C ASP A 96 2.13 6.38 -1.02
N ILE A 97 1.85 7.42 -0.24
CA ILE A 97 0.51 7.70 0.31
C ILE A 97 -0.51 7.87 -0.81
N TRP A 98 -0.17 8.61 -1.87
CA TRP A 98 -1.05 8.79 -3.02
C TRP A 98 -1.36 7.46 -3.72
N LYS A 99 -0.35 6.61 -3.94
CA LYS A 99 -0.55 5.26 -4.49
C LYS A 99 -1.48 4.42 -3.64
N TYR A 100 -1.29 4.44 -2.32
CA TYR A 100 -2.18 3.78 -1.38
C TYR A 100 -3.62 4.26 -1.50
N MET A 101 -3.83 5.59 -1.57
CA MET A 101 -5.16 6.18 -1.73
C MET A 101 -5.83 5.76 -3.04
N VAL A 102 -5.07 5.63 -4.13
CA VAL A 102 -5.58 5.14 -5.42
C VAL A 102 -6.00 3.68 -5.31
N VAL A 103 -5.19 2.82 -4.69
CA VAL A 103 -5.55 1.41 -4.43
C VAL A 103 -6.84 1.32 -3.61
N LEU A 104 -6.94 2.12 -2.55
CA LEU A 104 -8.10 2.16 -1.67
C LEU A 104 -9.36 2.61 -2.44
N ALA A 105 -9.25 3.64 -3.27
CA ALA A 105 -10.34 4.12 -4.10
C ALA A 105 -10.82 3.04 -5.08
N VAL A 106 -9.89 2.34 -5.76
CA VAL A 106 -10.21 1.22 -6.66
C VAL A 106 -10.91 0.09 -5.90
N ALA A 107 -10.44 -0.26 -4.71
CA ALA A 107 -11.08 -1.28 -3.87
C ALA A 107 -12.50 -0.87 -3.45
N LEU A 108 -12.72 0.38 -3.04
CA LEU A 108 -14.03 0.89 -2.67
C LEU A 108 -15.00 0.92 -3.86
N VAL A 109 -14.54 1.39 -5.03
CA VAL A 109 -15.35 1.40 -6.26
C VAL A 109 -15.72 -0.02 -6.67
N THR A 110 -14.78 -0.97 -6.57
CA THR A 110 -15.05 -2.39 -6.86
C THR A 110 -16.10 -2.96 -5.90
N LEU A 111 -15.96 -2.73 -4.60
CA LEU A 111 -16.94 -3.15 -3.60
C LEU A 111 -18.33 -2.54 -3.84
N LEU A 112 -18.40 -1.25 -4.18
CA LEU A 112 -19.65 -0.59 -4.54
C LEU A 112 -20.27 -1.22 -5.80
N ALA A 113 -19.50 -1.43 -6.86
CA ALA A 113 -19.98 -2.07 -8.09
C ALA A 113 -20.55 -3.46 -7.81
N VAL A 114 -19.87 -4.25 -6.97
CA VAL A 114 -20.30 -5.60 -6.56
C VAL A 114 -21.64 -5.59 -5.81
N LEU A 115 -21.99 -4.50 -5.11
CA LEU A 115 -23.28 -4.37 -4.44
C LEU A 115 -24.44 -4.17 -5.43
N PHE A 116 -24.22 -3.45 -6.53
CA PHE A 116 -25.27 -3.12 -7.51
C PHE A 116 -25.38 -4.12 -8.66
N VAL A 117 -24.31 -4.84 -9.00
CA VAL A 117 -24.33 -5.82 -10.09
C VAL A 117 -24.90 -7.17 -9.59
N PRO A 118 -25.84 -7.79 -10.32
CA PRO A 118 -26.41 -9.09 -9.97
C PRO A 118 -25.44 -10.26 -10.27
N LEU A 119 -24.27 -10.26 -9.62
CA LEU A 119 -23.29 -11.35 -9.71
C LEU A 119 -23.64 -12.52 -8.78
N ASP A 120 -23.13 -13.71 -9.13
CA ASP A 120 -23.17 -14.89 -8.28
C ASP A 120 -22.46 -14.64 -6.94
N THR A 121 -22.98 -15.25 -5.87
CA THR A 121 -22.45 -15.10 -4.51
C THR A 121 -20.97 -15.44 -4.40
N ALA A 122 -20.48 -16.46 -5.09
CA ALA A 122 -19.06 -16.84 -5.07
C ALA A 122 -18.16 -15.73 -5.65
N ILE A 123 -18.62 -15.09 -6.74
CA ILE A 123 -17.90 -13.99 -7.39
C ILE A 123 -17.89 -12.76 -6.46
N LYS A 124 -19.03 -12.46 -5.81
CA LYS A 124 -19.12 -11.36 -4.83
C LYS A 124 -18.16 -11.55 -3.66
N ILE A 125 -18.09 -12.76 -3.11
CA ILE A 125 -17.14 -13.11 -2.05
C ILE A 125 -15.69 -12.99 -2.56
N GLY A 126 -15.43 -13.42 -3.79
CA GLY A 126 -14.11 -13.30 -4.41
C GLY A 126 -13.63 -11.86 -4.52
N PHE A 127 -14.44 -10.95 -5.07
CA PHE A 127 -14.11 -9.52 -5.14
C PHE A 127 -13.98 -8.89 -3.76
N PHE A 128 -14.78 -9.34 -2.81
CA PHE A 128 -14.74 -8.84 -1.45
C PHE A 128 -13.43 -9.19 -0.73
N VAL A 129 -13.08 -10.48 -0.71
CA VAL A 129 -11.83 -10.97 -0.12
C VAL A 129 -10.63 -10.44 -0.89
N GLY A 130 -10.72 -10.37 -2.22
CA GLY A 130 -9.71 -9.76 -3.08
C GLY A 130 -9.46 -8.30 -2.74
N SER A 131 -10.52 -7.49 -2.59
CA SER A 131 -10.42 -6.09 -2.19
C SER A 131 -9.77 -5.91 -0.83
N ALA A 132 -10.18 -6.73 0.15
CA ALA A 132 -9.56 -6.72 1.49
C ALA A 132 -8.07 -7.09 1.44
N ALA A 133 -7.72 -8.14 0.69
CA ALA A 133 -6.33 -8.57 0.52
C ALA A 133 -5.48 -7.50 -0.19
N THR A 134 -6.00 -6.87 -1.24
CA THR A 134 -5.31 -5.78 -1.95
C THR A 134 -5.04 -4.59 -1.03
N VAL A 135 -6.03 -4.14 -0.25
CA VAL A 135 -5.85 -3.04 0.71
C VAL A 135 -4.85 -3.41 1.79
N PHE A 136 -4.89 -4.65 2.28
CA PHE A 136 -3.94 -5.15 3.27
C PHE A 136 -2.50 -5.17 2.74
N ILE A 137 -2.26 -5.76 1.57
CA ILE A 137 -0.93 -5.79 0.92
C ILE A 137 -0.46 -4.37 0.62
N SER A 138 -1.34 -3.50 0.12
CA SER A 138 -1.02 -2.11 -0.17
C SER A 138 -0.65 -1.32 1.09
N THR A 139 -1.23 -1.66 2.25
CA THR A 139 -0.87 -1.04 3.54
C THR A 139 0.56 -1.45 3.93
N ILE A 140 0.93 -2.71 3.73
CA ILE A 140 2.28 -3.21 4.02
C ILE A 140 3.32 -2.60 3.06
N GLN A 141 2.98 -2.46 1.79
CA GLN A 141 3.94 -2.07 0.74
C GLN A 141 4.20 -0.56 0.70
N TYR A 142 3.19 0.28 0.93
CA TYR A 142 3.27 1.72 0.68
C TYR A 142 3.17 2.58 1.95
N PHE A 143 3.03 1.97 3.13
CA PHE A 143 2.83 2.72 4.36
C PHE A 143 3.74 2.24 5.48
N GLU A 144 4.58 3.13 5.99
CA GLU A 144 5.33 2.90 7.21
C GLU A 144 4.38 2.66 8.39
N THR A 145 4.65 1.61 9.14
CA THR A 145 3.83 0.93 10.15
C THR A 145 3.34 1.80 11.34
N GLU A 146 3.65 3.09 11.39
CA GLU A 146 3.37 3.98 12.52
C GLU A 146 2.15 4.92 12.32
N SER A 147 1.50 4.91 11.15
CA SER A 147 0.38 5.83 10.87
C SER A 147 -0.95 5.38 11.50
N LYS A 148 -1.38 6.09 12.56
CA LYS A 148 -2.69 5.92 13.23
C LYS A 148 -3.90 6.06 12.28
N ILE A 149 -3.75 6.84 11.21
CA ILE A 149 -4.82 7.09 10.22
C ILE A 149 -5.07 5.84 9.38
N ALA A 150 -4.01 5.14 8.95
CA ALA A 150 -4.14 3.92 8.16
C ALA A 150 -4.82 2.80 8.96
N PHE A 151 -4.49 2.68 10.25
CA PHE A 151 -5.20 1.76 11.15
C PHE A 151 -6.68 2.09 11.25
N ALA A 152 -7.04 3.39 11.39
CA ALA A 152 -8.44 3.80 11.44
C ALA A 152 -9.19 3.48 10.12
N VAL A 153 -8.57 3.70 8.96
CA VAL A 153 -9.14 3.33 7.65
C VAL A 153 -9.34 1.82 7.56
N LEU A 154 -8.36 1.02 7.98
CA LEU A 154 -8.44 -0.43 7.97
C LEU A 154 -9.56 -0.94 8.90
N VAL A 155 -9.72 -0.32 10.08
CA VAL A 155 -10.85 -0.58 10.99
C VAL A 155 -12.18 -0.20 10.34
N VAL A 156 -12.29 0.92 9.63
CA VAL A 156 -13.54 1.30 8.92
C VAL A 156 -13.88 0.31 7.81
N VAL A 157 -12.88 -0.07 7.00
CA VAL A 157 -13.07 -1.10 5.95
C VAL A 157 -13.48 -2.41 6.58
N PHE A 158 -12.84 -2.82 7.68
CA PHE A 158 -13.20 -4.03 8.44
C PHE A 158 -14.63 -3.96 8.99
N CYS A 159 -15.06 -2.84 9.57
CA CYS A 159 -16.42 -2.65 10.06
C CYS A 159 -17.44 -2.67 8.92
N MET A 160 -17.15 -2.05 7.77
CA MET A 160 -18.00 -2.13 6.57
C MET A 160 -18.11 -3.57 6.07
N VAL A 161 -16.99 -4.30 6.07
CA VAL A 161 -16.88 -5.73 5.72
C VAL A 161 -17.79 -6.57 6.63
N VAL A 162 -17.67 -6.42 7.95
CA VAL A 162 -18.49 -7.13 8.94
C VAL A 162 -19.98 -6.77 8.77
N TYR A 163 -20.29 -5.48 8.61
CA TYR A 163 -21.67 -5.01 8.42
C TYR A 163 -22.30 -5.58 7.15
N ALA A 164 -21.57 -5.61 6.03
CA ALA A 164 -22.05 -6.16 4.77
C ALA A 164 -22.34 -7.67 4.88
N ILE A 165 -21.46 -8.42 5.56
CA ILE A 165 -21.67 -9.86 5.83
C ILE A 165 -22.91 -10.06 6.71
N HIS A 166 -23.01 -9.34 7.82
CA HIS A 166 -24.10 -9.51 8.79
C HIS A 166 -25.47 -9.13 8.21
N LYS A 167 -25.53 -8.07 7.38
CA LYS A 167 -26.76 -7.69 6.66
C LYS A 167 -27.15 -8.72 5.61
N ARG A 168 -26.19 -9.43 5.02
CA ARG A 168 -26.44 -10.48 4.02
C ARG A 168 -26.84 -11.81 4.66
N GLU A 169 -26.44 -12.13 5.90
CA GLU A 169 -26.95 -13.32 6.62
C GLU A 169 -28.48 -13.28 6.78
N LYS A 170 -29.07 -12.09 6.99
CA LYS A 170 -30.54 -11.92 6.98
C LYS A 170 -31.22 -12.16 5.62
N PHE A 171 -30.45 -12.16 4.52
CA PHE A 171 -30.95 -12.44 3.16
C PHE A 171 -30.75 -13.91 2.74
N PHE A 172 -29.98 -14.69 3.53
CA PHE A 172 -29.67 -16.10 3.27
C PHE A 172 -30.30 -17.08 4.28
N SER A 173 -31.12 -16.59 5.22
CA SER A 173 -32.01 -17.43 6.03
C SER A 173 -33.43 -17.45 5.48
#